data_AF-A0A532TPG3-F1
#
_entry.id   AF-A0A532TPG3-F1
#
_cell.length_a   1.000
_cell.length_b   1.000
_cell.length_c   1.000
_cell.angle_alpha   90.00
_cell.angle_beta   90.00
_cell.angle_gamma   90.00
#
_symmetry.space_group_name_H-M   'P 1'
#
loop_
_entity.id
_entity.type
_entity.pdbx_description
1 polymer ?
#
loop_
_entity_poly.entity_id
_entity_poly.type
_entity_poly.pdbx_seq_one_letter_code
_entity_poly.pdbx_strand_id
1 'polypeptide(L)'
;MSENEIKNQINLKQDEISKIEEEFKGKSSSIKNEVEGEYNPKINEKNSKLKAEQERFDEAIAKAVEWNAKKKELKISLKGLKKESSTLIKEKKKTLDLKLKETNNEKNTKIKAINIEIKALQKKLTDLEKASTA
;
A
#
# COMPACT_ATOMS: atom_id res chain seq x y z
N MET A 1 93.83 -24.46 -3.76
CA MET A 1 92.55 -24.75 -4.44
C MET A 1 92.78 -24.56 -5.93
N SER A 2 92.43 -25.56 -6.74
CA SER A 2 92.57 -25.53 -8.20
C SER A 2 91.35 -24.89 -8.87
N GLU A 3 91.52 -24.38 -10.08
CA GLU A 3 90.43 -23.81 -10.89
C GLU A 3 89.28 -24.80 -11.11
N ASN A 4 89.62 -26.09 -11.19
CA ASN A 4 88.65 -27.18 -11.36
C ASN A 4 87.80 -27.41 -10.10
N GLU A 5 88.38 -27.26 -8.91
CA GLU A 5 87.64 -27.32 -7.63
C GLU A 5 86.67 -26.15 -7.49
N ILE A 6 87.06 -24.95 -7.95
CA ILE A 6 86.18 -23.76 -7.91
C ILE A 6 84.99 -23.94 -8.86
N LYS A 7 85.22 -24.40 -10.10
CA LYS A 7 84.14 -24.69 -11.06
C LYS A 7 83.16 -25.74 -10.52
N ASN A 8 83.66 -26.79 -9.87
CA ASN A 8 82.80 -27.79 -9.24
C ASN A 8 81.94 -27.19 -8.11
N GLN A 9 82.50 -26.32 -7.27
CA GLN A 9 81.72 -25.65 -6.21
C GLN A 9 80.64 -24.73 -6.79
N ILE A 10 80.91 -24.03 -7.89
CA ILE A 10 79.91 -23.20 -8.57
C ILE A 10 78.76 -24.06 -9.09
N ASN A 11 79.05 -25.17 -9.76
CA ASN A 11 78.01 -26.07 -10.28
C ASN A 11 77.13 -26.62 -9.15
N LEU A 12 77.74 -27.06 -8.04
CA LEU A 12 77.00 -27.53 -6.86
C LEU A 12 76.08 -26.43 -6.29
N LYS A 13 76.54 -25.17 -6.28
CA LYS A 13 75.73 -24.03 -5.83
C LYS A 13 74.58 -23.70 -6.80
N GLN A 14 74.79 -23.84 -8.11
CA GLN A 14 73.72 -23.66 -9.12
C GLN A 14 72.64 -24.76 -9.01
N ASP A 15 73.04 -26.00 -8.73
CA ASP A 15 72.10 -27.09 -8.48
C ASP A 15 71.31 -26.87 -7.18
N GLU A 16 71.95 -26.37 -6.11
CA GLU A 16 71.25 -25.96 -4.88
C GLU A 16 70.23 -24.85 -5.15
N ILE A 17 70.60 -23.81 -5.91
CA ILE A 17 69.69 -22.73 -6.30
C ILE A 17 68.48 -23.29 -7.06
N SER A 18 68.71 -24.14 -8.07
CA SER A 18 67.63 -24.71 -8.88
C SER A 18 66.65 -25.54 -8.04
N LYS A 19 67.16 -26.32 -7.07
CA LYS A 19 66.32 -27.09 -6.14
C LYS A 19 65.48 -26.18 -5.24
N ILE A 20 66.07 -25.09 -4.72
CA ILE A 20 65.36 -24.09 -3.92
C ILE A 20 64.25 -23.43 -4.74
N GLU A 21 64.52 -23.03 -5.98
CA GLU A 21 63.53 -22.41 -6.86
C GLU A 21 62.32 -23.32 -7.13
N GLU A 22 62.56 -24.60 -7.44
CA GLU A 22 61.48 -25.57 -7.63
C GLU A 22 60.67 -25.81 -6.35
N GLU A 23 61.34 -25.94 -5.20
CA GLU A 23 60.68 -26.11 -3.90
C GLU A 23 59.75 -24.93 -3.59
N PHE A 24 60.23 -23.70 -3.77
CA PHE A 24 59.45 -22.49 -3.50
C PHE A 24 58.32 -22.28 -4.52
N LYS A 25 58.50 -22.70 -5.77
CA LYS A 25 57.42 -22.72 -6.78
C LYS A 25 56.30 -23.68 -6.37
N GLY A 26 56.66 -24.86 -5.87
CA GLY A 26 55.70 -25.82 -5.31
C GLY A 26 54.96 -25.26 -4.10
N LYS A 27 55.69 -24.68 -3.14
CA LYS A 27 55.12 -24.02 -1.95
C LYS A 27 54.17 -22.88 -2.31
N SER A 28 54.56 -22.00 -3.24
CA SER A 28 53.73 -20.89 -3.71
C SER A 28 52.41 -21.38 -4.33
N SER A 29 52.47 -22.44 -5.13
CA SER A 29 51.28 -23.06 -5.72
C SER A 29 50.38 -23.69 -4.66
N SER A 30 50.97 -24.35 -3.65
CA SER A 30 50.23 -24.92 -2.52
C SER A 30 49.51 -23.85 -1.69
N ILE A 31 50.21 -22.76 -1.36
CA ILE A 31 49.64 -21.63 -0.61
C ILE A 31 48.49 -21.01 -1.40
N LYS A 32 48.66 -20.80 -2.71
CA LYS A 32 47.59 -20.27 -3.57
C LYS A 32 46.34 -21.16 -3.50
N ASN A 33 46.52 -22.47 -3.66
CA ASN A 33 45.41 -23.42 -3.63
C ASN A 33 44.72 -23.48 -2.25
N GLU A 34 45.48 -23.41 -1.15
CA GLU A 34 44.91 -23.33 0.20
C GLU A 34 44.07 -22.06 0.40
N VAL A 35 44.62 -20.91 0.04
CA VAL A 35 43.93 -19.63 0.17
C VAL A 35 42.68 -19.59 -0.71
N GLU A 36 42.78 -20.01 -1.97
CA GLU A 36 41.63 -20.10 -2.88
C GLU A 36 40.58 -21.09 -2.37
N GLY A 37 41.01 -22.26 -1.87
CA GLY A 37 40.13 -23.28 -1.30
C GLY A 37 39.38 -22.79 -0.05
N GLU A 38 40.02 -21.99 0.80
CA GLU A 38 39.39 -21.42 1.99
C GLU A 38 38.43 -20.26 1.65
N TYR A 39 38.86 -19.35 0.79
CA TYR A 39 38.17 -18.07 0.60
C TYR A 39 37.15 -18.08 -0.54
N ASN A 40 37.37 -18.82 -1.62
CA ASN A 40 36.41 -18.84 -2.74
C ASN A 40 35.01 -19.31 -2.31
N PRO A 41 34.84 -20.37 -1.50
CA PRO A 41 33.52 -20.77 -1.02
C PRO A 41 32.85 -19.69 -0.17
N LYS A 42 33.61 -19.04 0.74
CA LYS A 42 33.11 -17.95 1.60
C LYS A 42 32.65 -16.75 0.78
N ILE A 43 33.43 -16.37 -0.23
CA ILE A 43 33.10 -15.27 -1.16
C ILE A 43 31.83 -15.61 -1.94
N ASN A 44 31.75 -16.83 -2.50
CA ASN A 44 30.59 -17.28 -3.26
C ASN A 44 29.31 -17.32 -2.43
N GLU A 45 29.39 -17.78 -1.18
CA GLU A 45 28.27 -17.78 -0.25
C GLU A 45 27.79 -16.35 0.05
N LYS A 46 28.72 -15.43 0.36
CA LYS A 46 28.39 -14.04 0.65
C LYS A 46 27.79 -13.32 -0.55
N ASN A 47 28.33 -13.52 -1.75
CA ASN A 47 27.78 -12.96 -2.98
C ASN A 47 26.37 -13.48 -3.27
N SER A 48 26.12 -14.76 -3.04
CA SER A 48 24.78 -15.36 -3.22
C SER A 48 23.77 -14.75 -2.24
N LYS A 49 24.14 -14.58 -0.96
CA LYS A 49 23.31 -13.92 0.05
C LYS A 49 23.05 -12.45 -0.28
N LEU A 50 24.08 -11.72 -0.73
CA LEU A 50 23.97 -10.33 -1.13
C LEU A 50 22.98 -10.17 -2.29
N LYS A 51 23.08 -11.01 -3.32
CA LYS A 51 22.18 -10.99 -4.48
C LYS A 51 20.73 -11.25 -4.06
N ALA A 52 20.49 -12.29 -3.25
CA ALA A 52 19.15 -12.62 -2.79
C ALA A 52 18.52 -11.49 -1.94
N GLU A 53 19.32 -10.82 -1.11
CA GLU A 53 18.82 -9.71 -0.29
C GLU A 53 18.58 -8.44 -1.14
N GLN A 54 19.39 -8.19 -2.15
CA GLN A 54 19.17 -7.10 -3.11
C GLN A 54 17.86 -7.30 -3.87
N GLU A 55 17.57 -8.51 -4.35
CA GLU A 55 16.31 -8.83 -5.04
C GLU A 55 15.10 -8.57 -4.12
N ARG A 56 15.16 -8.98 -2.85
CA ARG A 56 14.11 -8.71 -1.85
C ARG A 56 13.93 -7.22 -1.58
N PHE A 57 15.02 -6.47 -1.51
CA PHE A 57 15.00 -5.03 -1.32
C PHE A 57 14.32 -4.32 -2.49
N ASP A 58 14.66 -4.69 -3.73
CA ASP A 58 14.07 -4.12 -4.94
C ASP A 58 12.57 -4.43 -5.04
N GLU A 59 12.15 -5.66 -4.69
CA GLU A 59 10.73 -6.02 -4.58
C GLU A 59 10.00 -5.17 -3.53
N ALA A 60 10.61 -4.93 -2.37
CA ALA A 60 10.02 -4.11 -1.32
C ALA A 60 9.84 -2.66 -1.78
N ILE A 61 10.80 -2.11 -2.52
CA ILE A 61 10.69 -0.78 -3.14
C ILE A 61 9.51 -0.74 -4.12
N ALA A 62 9.42 -1.71 -5.03
CA ALA A 62 8.34 -1.76 -6.01
C ALA A 62 6.95 -1.80 -5.34
N LYS A 63 6.79 -2.67 -4.33
CA LYS A 63 5.56 -2.74 -3.53
C LYS A 63 5.28 -1.42 -2.81
N ALA A 64 6.29 -0.77 -2.23
CA ALA A 64 6.10 0.50 -1.54
C ALA A 64 5.61 1.62 -2.48
N VAL A 65 6.11 1.66 -3.72
CA VAL A 65 5.65 2.59 -4.76
C VAL A 65 4.17 2.33 -5.09
N GLU A 66 3.79 1.07 -5.32
CA GLU A 66 2.41 0.67 -5.61
C GLU A 66 1.46 1.08 -4.47
N TRP A 67 1.82 0.76 -3.22
CA TRP A 67 1.02 1.11 -2.05
C TRP A 67 0.87 2.62 -1.88
N ASN A 68 1.91 3.40 -2.21
CA ASN A 68 1.83 4.85 -2.17
C ASN A 68 0.90 5.43 -3.25
N ALA A 69 0.89 4.86 -4.47
CA ALA A 69 -0.07 5.23 -5.50
C ALA A 69 -1.51 4.93 -5.04
N LYS A 70 -1.77 3.70 -4.58
CA LYS A 70 -3.08 3.27 -4.08
C LYS A 70 -3.57 4.13 -2.91
N LYS A 71 -2.68 4.51 -2.00
CA LYS A 71 -2.98 5.43 -0.89
C LYS A 71 -3.48 6.80 -1.39
N LYS A 72 -2.88 7.35 -2.45
CA LYS A 72 -3.30 8.64 -3.03
C LYS A 72 -4.70 8.55 -3.63
N GLU A 73 -4.98 7.49 -4.40
CA GLU A 73 -6.29 7.24 -5.00
C GLU A 73 -7.38 7.10 -3.95
N LEU A 74 -7.15 6.25 -2.94
CA LEU A 74 -8.08 6.04 -1.84
C LEU A 74 -8.35 7.33 -1.07
N LYS A 75 -7.34 8.19 -0.87
CA LYS A 75 -7.50 9.50 -0.22
C LYS A 75 -8.44 10.41 -1.00
N ILE A 76 -8.35 10.42 -2.33
CA ILE A 76 -9.23 11.22 -3.20
C ILE A 76 -10.65 10.66 -3.14
N SER A 77 -10.81 9.35 -3.33
CA SER A 77 -12.11 8.67 -3.27
C SER A 77 -12.81 8.91 -1.92
N LEU A 78 -12.10 8.76 -0.81
CA LEU A 78 -12.62 9.00 0.53
C LEU A 78 -13.12 10.44 0.73
N LYS A 79 -12.38 11.43 0.20
CA LYS A 79 -12.83 12.83 0.25
C LYS A 79 -14.10 13.06 -0.57
N GLY A 80 -14.19 12.45 -1.75
CA GLY A 80 -15.37 12.49 -2.60
C GLY A 80 -16.60 11.93 -1.88
N LEU A 81 -16.51 10.70 -1.38
CA LEU A 81 -17.60 10.03 -0.66
C LEU A 81 -18.06 10.80 0.59
N LYS A 82 -17.13 11.38 1.36
CA LYS A 82 -17.49 12.24 2.51
C LYS A 82 -18.32 13.46 2.09
N LYS A 83 -17.92 14.13 1.01
CA LYS A 83 -18.63 15.30 0.49
C LYS A 83 -20.02 14.91 -0.02
N GLU A 84 -20.10 13.84 -0.79
CA GLU A 84 -21.36 13.33 -1.34
C GLU A 84 -22.34 12.91 -0.23
N SER A 85 -21.88 12.12 0.75
CA SER A 85 -22.68 11.74 1.91
C SER A 85 -23.23 12.96 2.67
N SER A 86 -22.39 13.97 2.90
CA SER A 86 -22.83 15.21 3.57
C SER A 86 -23.89 15.99 2.77
N THR A 87 -23.82 15.91 1.44
CA THR A 87 -24.76 16.57 0.51
C THR A 87 -26.10 15.84 0.53
N LEU A 88 -26.07 14.51 0.41
CA LEU A 88 -27.27 13.67 0.45
C LEU A 88 -28.03 13.81 1.78
N ILE A 89 -27.33 13.92 2.92
CA ILE A 89 -27.97 14.15 4.22
C ILE A 89 -28.74 15.48 4.23
N LYS A 90 -28.15 16.54 3.68
CA LYS A 90 -28.80 17.87 3.59
C LYS A 90 -29.99 17.84 2.64
N GLU A 91 -29.83 17.23 1.48
CA GLU A 91 -30.90 17.10 0.48
C GLU A 91 -32.06 16.26 1.00
N LYS A 92 -31.78 15.15 1.69
CA LYS A 92 -32.78 14.32 2.37
C LYS A 92 -33.58 15.15 3.37
N LYS A 93 -32.91 15.92 4.23
CA LYS A 93 -33.58 16.78 5.23
C LYS A 93 -34.49 17.80 4.55
N LYS A 94 -33.95 18.54 3.56
CA LYS A 94 -34.71 19.56 2.81
C LYS A 94 -35.95 18.96 2.13
N THR A 95 -35.78 17.80 1.50
CA THR A 95 -36.86 17.09 0.80
C THR A 95 -37.94 16.62 1.78
N LEU A 96 -37.53 16.09 2.93
CA LEU A 96 -38.46 15.68 3.99
C LEU A 96 -39.28 16.87 4.49
N ASP A 97 -38.61 17.98 4.82
CA ASP A 97 -39.25 19.20 5.33
C ASP A 97 -40.28 19.76 4.34
N LEU A 98 -39.94 19.76 3.04
CA LEU A 98 -40.86 20.18 1.98
C LEU A 98 -42.09 19.27 1.90
N LYS A 99 -41.90 17.94 1.83
CA LYS A 99 -43.00 16.99 1.73
C LYS A 99 -43.93 17.02 2.96
N LEU A 100 -43.37 17.18 4.15
CA LEU A 100 -44.15 17.32 5.38
C LEU A 100 -44.99 18.61 5.37
N LYS A 101 -44.42 19.71 4.90
CA LYS A 101 -45.14 20.99 4.75
C LYS A 101 -46.29 20.88 3.74
N GLU A 102 -46.04 20.27 2.58
CA GLU A 102 -47.06 20.01 1.55
C GLU A 102 -48.21 19.17 2.10
N THR A 103 -47.89 18.06 2.77
CA THR A 103 -48.88 17.19 3.43
C THR A 103 -49.71 17.95 4.46
N ASN A 104 -49.07 18.78 5.29
CA ASN A 104 -49.79 19.54 6.31
C ASN A 104 -50.69 20.62 5.70
N ASN A 105 -50.25 21.26 4.61
CA ASN A 105 -51.07 22.22 3.88
C ASN A 105 -52.29 21.56 3.23
N GLU A 106 -52.11 20.38 2.63
CA GLU A 106 -53.22 19.60 2.06
C GLU A 106 -54.23 19.20 3.14
N LYS A 107 -53.75 18.66 4.27
CA LYS A 107 -54.57 18.35 5.44
C LYS A 107 -55.40 19.55 5.89
N ASN A 108 -54.75 20.70 6.09
CA ASN A 108 -55.43 21.92 6.54
C ASN A 108 -56.47 22.42 5.54
N THR A 109 -56.21 22.26 4.24
CA THR A 109 -57.16 22.62 3.17
C THR A 109 -58.39 21.72 3.22
N LYS A 110 -58.21 20.41 3.33
CA LYS A 110 -59.32 19.44 3.45
C LYS A 110 -60.14 19.69 4.72
N ILE A 111 -59.51 19.93 5.87
CA ILE A 111 -60.20 20.27 7.12
C ILE A 111 -61.03 21.55 6.95
N LYS A 112 -60.50 22.59 6.29
CA LYS A 112 -61.26 23.83 6.02
C LYS A 112 -62.50 23.57 5.17
N ALA A 113 -62.38 22.77 4.12
CA ALA A 113 -63.52 22.42 3.26
C ALA A 113 -64.62 21.69 4.06
N ILE A 114 -64.25 20.66 4.83
CA ILE A 114 -65.20 19.91 5.67
C ILE A 114 -65.85 20.82 6.73
N ASN A 115 -65.09 21.71 7.37
CA ASN A 115 -65.66 22.64 8.35
C ASN A 115 -66.68 23.62 7.75
N ILE A 116 -66.52 24.00 6.47
CA ILE A 116 -67.52 24.81 5.75
C ILE A 116 -68.80 24.00 5.55
N GLU A 117 -68.68 22.74 5.12
CA GLU A 117 -69.83 21.83 4.94
C GLU A 117 -70.57 21.57 6.25
N ILE A 118 -69.84 21.31 7.35
CA ILE A 118 -70.42 21.13 8.69
C ILE A 118 -71.24 22.37 9.09
N LYS A 119 -70.70 23.58 8.92
CA LYS A 119 -71.42 24.83 9.23
C LYS A 119 -72.68 24.99 8.39
N ALA A 120 -72.63 24.64 7.11
CA ALA A 120 -73.79 24.70 6.22
C ALA A 120 -74.89 23.71 6.66
N LEU A 121 -74.51 22.50 7.05
CA LEU A 121 -75.44 21.49 7.58
C LEU A 121 -76.04 21.91 8.92
N GLN A 122 -75.23 22.45 9.83
CA GLN A 122 -75.69 22.98 11.11
C GLN A 122 -76.74 24.07 10.91
N LYS A 123 -76.52 25.01 9.98
CA LYS A 123 -77.50 26.05 9.65
C LYS A 123 -78.81 25.46 9.14
N LYS A 124 -78.76 24.51 8.21
CA LYS A 124 -79.96 23.83 7.69
C LYS A 124 -80.75 23.12 8.80
N LEU A 125 -80.05 22.47 9.73
CA LEU A 125 -80.68 21.80 10.87
C LEU A 125 -81.43 22.82 11.74
N THR A 126 -80.78 23.92 12.11
CA THR A 126 -81.41 24.99 12.90
C THR A 126 -82.61 25.63 12.20
N ASP A 127 -82.55 25.82 10.88
CA ASP A 127 -83.67 26.36 10.11
C ASP A 127 -84.86 25.39 10.09
N LEU A 128 -84.62 24.07 9.98
CA LEU A 128 -85.66 23.05 10.08
C LEU A 128 -86.28 22.95 11.48
N GLU A 129 -85.46 23.02 12.54
CA GLU A 129 -85.94 23.02 13.93
C GLU A 129 -86.86 24.21 14.21
N LYS A 130 -86.52 25.40 13.71
CA LYS A 130 -87.37 26.60 13.80
C LYS A 130 -88.68 26.45 13.03
N ALA A 131 -88.63 25.89 11.82
CA ALA A 131 -89.82 25.66 11.01
C ALA A 131 -90.76 24.59 11.62
N SER A 132 -90.23 23.66 12.42
CA SER A 132 -91.02 22.64 13.13
C SER A 132 -91.61 23.10 14.46
N THR A 133 -91.18 24.25 14.98
CA THR A 133 -91.61 24.81 16.28
C THR A 133 -92.42 26.11 16.15
N ALA A 134 -92.64 26.58 14.93
CA ALA A 134 -93.54 27.69 14.56
C ALA A 134 -94.88 27.14 14.05
#